data_AF-A0A8T4TWM5-F1
#
_entry.id   AF-A0A8T4TWM5-F1
#
_cell.length_a   1.000
_cell.length_b   1.000
_cell.length_c   1.000
_cell.angle_alpha   90.00
_cell.angle_beta   90.00
_cell.angle_gamma   90.00
#
_symmetry.space_group_name_H-M   'P 1'
#
loop_
_entity.id
_entity.type
_entity.pdbx_description
1 polymer ?
#
loop_
_entity_poly.entity_id
_entity_poly.type
_entity_poly.pdbx_seq_one_letter_code
_entity_poly.pdbx_strand_id
1 'polypeptide(L)'
;MKIWIIFLACILLIPLSSAVPINDVTLDVGQSFLLDGKNITLARSSDDGTILCINNEKVIVSKDKRVQGIFIDYRVSDDKNARFKIEYRCNNDCVCDGDECINDVCVESSVPAALIEEGTEVECNEDFECNDDNSCTTDLCFENNCVFNLIEGCGFVEENTEEENIVESGFIKNLTFFLLAVTGLLAVFSIVKILYKK
;
A
#
# COMPACT_ATOMS: atom_id res chain seq x y z
N MET A 1 -33.47 41.18 -28.35
CA MET A 1 -32.77 39.89 -28.21
C MET A 1 -33.67 38.94 -27.43
N LYS A 2 -33.95 37.74 -27.96
CA LYS A 2 -34.97 36.83 -27.41
C LYS A 2 -34.52 36.32 -26.03
N ILE A 3 -35.28 36.62 -24.98
CA ILE A 3 -35.08 36.19 -23.58
C ILE A 3 -34.75 34.69 -23.45
N TRP A 4 -35.26 33.86 -24.38
CA TRP A 4 -34.94 32.45 -24.48
C TRP A 4 -33.45 32.12 -24.67
N ILE A 5 -32.68 33.00 -25.30
CA ILE A 5 -31.22 32.79 -25.49
C ILE A 5 -30.48 32.95 -24.15
N ILE A 6 -30.97 33.83 -23.26
CA ILE A 6 -30.39 34.04 -21.93
C ILE A 6 -30.66 32.84 -21.03
N PHE A 7 -31.87 32.25 -21.11
CA PHE A 7 -32.21 31.03 -20.38
C PHE A 7 -31.37 29.82 -20.81
N LEU A 8 -31.15 29.66 -22.11
CA LEU A 8 -30.31 28.59 -22.65
C LEU A 8 -28.83 28.75 -22.25
N ALA A 9 -28.34 29.99 -22.23
CA ALA A 9 -27.00 30.31 -21.75
C ALA A 9 -26.85 30.07 -20.23
N CYS A 10 -27.88 30.34 -19.42
CA CYS A 10 -27.85 30.08 -17.98
C CYS A 10 -27.88 28.57 -17.65
N ILE A 11 -28.58 27.75 -18.45
CA ILE A 11 -28.60 26.29 -18.26
C ILE A 11 -27.26 25.65 -18.63
N LEU A 12 -26.52 26.22 -19.60
CA LEU A 12 -25.15 25.83 -19.93
C LEU A 12 -24.10 26.29 -18.91
N LEU A 13 -24.46 27.22 -18.01
CA LEU A 13 -23.60 27.69 -16.92
C LEU A 13 -23.86 26.95 -15.59
N ILE A 14 -24.79 26.00 -15.55
CA ILE A 14 -24.93 25.11 -14.40
C ILE A 14 -23.71 24.19 -14.42
N PRO A 15 -22.77 24.29 -13.46
CA PRO A 15 -21.64 23.38 -13.42
C PRO A 15 -22.17 21.96 -13.27
N LEU A 16 -21.92 21.13 -14.30
CA LEU A 16 -22.11 19.70 -14.21
C LEU A 16 -21.16 19.16 -13.13
N SER A 17 -21.73 18.30 -12.28
CA SER A 17 -21.05 17.41 -11.35
C SER A 17 -20.34 18.06 -10.15
N SER A 18 -20.98 17.92 -8.98
CA SER A 18 -20.26 17.57 -7.77
C SER A 18 -19.51 16.25 -8.03
N ALA A 19 -18.23 16.33 -8.42
CA ALA A 19 -17.37 15.16 -8.40
C ALA A 19 -17.23 14.73 -6.93
N VAL A 20 -17.60 13.48 -6.62
CA VAL A 20 -17.29 12.88 -5.32
C VAL A 20 -15.77 12.91 -5.16
N PRO A 21 -15.21 13.40 -4.03
CA PRO A 21 -13.77 13.39 -3.84
C PRO A 21 -13.26 11.96 -3.99
N ILE A 22 -12.39 11.77 -4.98
CA ILE A 22 -11.71 10.50 -5.21
C ILE A 22 -10.39 10.60 -4.46
N ASN A 23 -10.21 9.73 -3.47
CA ASN A 23 -8.95 9.62 -2.75
C ASN A 23 -8.19 8.41 -3.28
N ASP A 24 -7.16 8.67 -4.08
CA ASP A 24 -6.14 7.66 -4.44
C ASP A 24 -5.11 7.66 -3.30
N VAL A 25 -4.96 6.53 -2.63
CA VAL A 25 -4.17 6.41 -1.41
C VAL A 25 -3.26 5.20 -1.54
N THR A 26 -1.98 5.42 -1.31
CA THR A 26 -1.02 4.36 -1.02
C THR A 26 -0.79 4.32 0.47
N LEU A 27 -0.94 3.14 1.07
CA LEU A 27 -0.64 2.90 2.48
C LEU A 27 0.54 1.95 2.58
N ASP A 28 1.50 2.28 3.44
CA ASP A 28 2.47 1.32 3.94
C ASP A 28 1.84 0.50 5.09
N VAL A 29 2.32 -0.73 5.32
CA VAL A 29 1.83 -1.57 6.43
C VAL A 29 2.01 -0.83 7.77
N GLY A 30 0.93 -0.79 8.56
CA GLY A 30 0.81 -0.03 9.81
C GLY A 30 0.34 1.42 9.63
N GLN A 31 0.35 1.95 8.41
CA GLN A 31 -0.13 3.30 8.12
C GLN A 31 -1.66 3.35 8.13
N SER A 32 -2.19 4.48 8.60
CA SER A 32 -3.62 4.75 8.66
C SER A 32 -4.02 5.97 7.83
N PHE A 33 -5.22 5.92 7.26
CA PHE A 33 -5.85 7.00 6.52
C PHE A 33 -7.26 7.25 7.05
N LEU A 34 -7.54 8.50 7.39
CA LEU A 34 -8.83 8.92 7.91
C LEU A 34 -9.69 9.49 6.79
N LEU A 35 -10.88 8.94 6.60
CA LEU A 35 -11.85 9.42 5.61
C LEU A 35 -13.25 9.44 6.21
N ASP A 36 -13.87 10.62 6.29
CA ASP A 36 -15.27 10.79 6.71
C ASP A 36 -15.61 10.02 8.01
N GLY A 37 -14.74 10.12 9.01
CA GLY A 37 -14.88 9.44 10.31
C GLY A 37 -14.41 7.97 10.32
N LYS A 38 -14.04 7.40 9.18
CA LYS A 38 -13.49 6.05 9.08
C LYS A 38 -11.98 6.07 9.19
N ASN A 39 -11.44 5.30 10.13
CA ASN A 39 -10.00 5.08 10.27
C ASN A 39 -9.61 3.79 9.57
N ILE A 40 -8.95 3.91 8.43
CA ILE A 40 -8.58 2.81 7.56
C ILE A 40 -7.09 2.56 7.72
N THR A 41 -6.71 1.46 8.37
CA THR A 41 -5.31 1.06 8.55
C THR A 41 -4.97 -0.10 7.64
N LEU A 42 -3.83 -0.05 6.95
CA LEU A 42 -3.30 -1.24 6.28
C LEU A 42 -2.62 -2.13 7.32
N ALA A 43 -3.24 -3.25 7.67
CA ALA A 43 -2.71 -4.17 8.68
C ALA A 43 -1.68 -5.15 8.09
N ARG A 44 -1.92 -5.65 6.87
CA ARG A 44 -1.01 -6.53 6.12
C ARG A 44 -1.19 -6.35 4.62
N SER A 45 -0.12 -6.62 3.88
CA SER A 45 -0.08 -6.57 2.42
C SER A 45 0.75 -7.73 1.87
N SER A 46 0.35 -8.23 0.71
CA SER A 46 1.02 -9.28 -0.08
C SER A 46 0.70 -9.04 -1.56
N ASP A 47 1.38 -9.72 -2.48
CA ASP A 47 1.10 -9.67 -3.91
C ASP A 47 -0.35 -10.15 -4.25
N ASP A 48 -0.93 -11.01 -3.41
CA ASP A 48 -2.23 -11.64 -3.66
C ASP A 48 -3.41 -10.93 -2.98
N GLY A 49 -3.15 -10.03 -2.03
CA GLY A 49 -4.21 -9.42 -1.23
C GLY A 49 -3.73 -8.60 -0.04
N THR A 50 -4.68 -7.91 0.60
CA THR A 50 -4.41 -7.03 1.74
C THR A 50 -5.44 -7.22 2.84
N ILE A 51 -5.04 -6.91 4.08
CA ILE A 51 -5.95 -6.80 5.22
C ILE A 51 -6.04 -5.34 5.63
N LEU A 52 -7.23 -4.77 5.50
CA LEU A 52 -7.54 -3.45 6.03
C LEU A 52 -8.25 -3.57 7.36
N CYS A 53 -7.92 -2.69 8.29
CA CYS A 53 -8.69 -2.49 9.51
C CYS A 53 -9.50 -1.21 9.38
N ILE A 54 -10.82 -1.31 9.53
CA ILE A 54 -11.74 -0.19 9.39
C ILE A 54 -12.58 -0.10 10.65
N ASN A 55 -12.28 0.86 11.51
CA ASN A 55 -12.98 1.06 12.79
C ASN A 55 -13.07 -0.25 13.60
N ASN A 56 -11.92 -0.87 13.91
CA ASN A 56 -11.78 -2.16 14.58
C ASN A 56 -12.26 -3.41 13.82
N GLU A 57 -12.89 -3.27 12.64
CA GLU A 57 -13.29 -4.43 11.83
C GLU A 57 -12.17 -4.80 10.84
N LYS A 58 -11.71 -6.05 10.90
CA LYS A 58 -10.78 -6.60 9.90
C LYS A 58 -11.53 -6.92 8.61
N VAL A 59 -10.98 -6.45 7.49
CA VAL A 59 -11.56 -6.62 6.16
C VAL A 59 -10.48 -7.10 5.20
N ILE A 60 -10.67 -8.30 4.66
CA ILE A 60 -9.86 -8.82 3.56
C ILE A 60 -10.23 -8.15 2.25
N VAL A 61 -9.24 -7.67 1.52
CA VAL A 61 -9.38 -7.00 0.22
C VAL A 61 -8.32 -7.51 -0.75
N SER A 62 -8.74 -8.41 -1.65
CA SER A 62 -7.98 -8.89 -2.80
C SER A 62 -8.57 -8.39 -4.14
N LYS A 63 -9.70 -7.69 -4.09
CA LYS A 63 -10.43 -7.10 -5.23
C LYS A 63 -11.38 -6.01 -4.72
N ASP A 64 -12.02 -5.32 -5.66
CA ASP A 64 -13.02 -4.30 -5.35
C ASP A 64 -14.06 -4.79 -4.34
N LYS A 65 -14.26 -4.02 -3.26
CA LYS A 65 -15.12 -4.41 -2.15
C LYS A 65 -15.87 -3.21 -1.60
N ARG A 66 -17.10 -3.45 -1.11
CA ARG A 66 -17.87 -2.45 -0.36
C ARG A 66 -18.06 -2.93 1.07
N VAL A 67 -17.70 -2.09 2.03
CA VAL A 67 -17.79 -2.38 3.46
C VAL A 67 -18.11 -1.10 4.22
N GLN A 68 -19.06 -1.14 5.15
CA GLN A 68 -19.45 0.01 5.98
C GLN A 68 -19.67 1.33 5.19
N GLY A 69 -20.25 1.26 3.99
CA GLY A 69 -20.49 2.45 3.13
C GLY A 69 -19.28 2.95 2.34
N ILE A 70 -18.08 2.41 2.59
CA ILE A 70 -16.86 2.65 1.82
C ILE A 70 -16.82 1.67 0.64
N PHE A 71 -16.54 2.19 -0.55
CA PHE A 71 -16.14 1.41 -1.70
C PHE A 71 -14.63 1.50 -1.86
N ILE A 72 -13.99 0.34 -1.86
CA ILE A 72 -12.54 0.18 -1.98
C ILE A 72 -12.31 -0.42 -3.36
N ASP A 73 -11.75 0.37 -4.25
CA ASP A 73 -11.29 -0.06 -5.58
C ASP A 73 -9.82 -0.45 -5.44
N TYR A 74 -9.58 -1.76 -5.57
CA TYR A 74 -8.29 -2.39 -5.30
C TYR A 74 -7.40 -2.26 -6.53
N ARG A 75 -6.22 -1.66 -6.38
CA ARG A 75 -5.33 -1.41 -7.53
C ARG A 75 -4.19 -2.42 -7.62
N VAL A 76 -3.32 -2.39 -6.62
CA VAL A 76 -2.10 -3.19 -6.57
C VAL A 76 -1.60 -3.19 -5.15
N SER A 77 -0.92 -4.25 -4.80
CA SER A 77 -0.22 -4.46 -3.54
C SER A 77 1.12 -5.11 -3.81
N ASP A 78 2.04 -4.92 -2.87
CA ASP A 78 3.25 -5.71 -2.72
C ASP A 78 3.39 -6.14 -1.25
N ASP A 79 4.56 -6.66 -0.87
CA ASP A 79 4.88 -7.10 0.49
C ASP A 79 4.86 -5.98 1.56
N LYS A 80 4.85 -4.70 1.15
CA LYS A 80 5.06 -3.55 2.06
C LYS A 80 3.98 -2.49 1.98
N ASN A 81 3.36 -2.34 0.82
CA ASN A 81 2.40 -1.29 0.55
C ASN A 81 1.26 -1.77 -0.34
N ALA A 82 0.16 -1.04 -0.27
CA ALA A 82 -0.96 -1.25 -1.16
C ALA A 82 -1.58 0.08 -1.58
N ARG A 83 -2.02 0.12 -2.84
CA ARG A 83 -2.69 1.28 -3.42
C ARG A 83 -4.17 0.99 -3.63
N PHE A 84 -4.99 1.93 -3.18
CA PHE A 84 -6.44 1.87 -3.23
C PHE A 84 -7.00 3.16 -3.81
N LYS A 85 -8.10 3.04 -4.54
CA LYS A 85 -8.98 4.18 -4.77
C LYS A 85 -10.20 4.03 -3.85
N ILE A 86 -10.38 4.97 -2.94
CA ILE A 86 -11.40 4.88 -1.90
C ILE A 86 -12.51 5.90 -2.20
N GLU A 87 -13.74 5.40 -2.30
CA GLU A 87 -14.95 6.23 -2.46
C GLU A 87 -15.88 6.01 -1.28
N TYR A 88 -16.19 7.09 -0.58
CA TYR A 88 -17.18 7.05 0.49
C TYR A 88 -18.54 7.49 -0.03
N ARG A 89 -19.57 6.66 0.16
CA ARG A 89 -20.96 7.04 -0.13
C ARG A 89 -21.85 6.67 1.03
N CYS A 90 -22.26 7.69 1.77
CA CYS A 90 -23.17 7.55 2.89
C CYS A 90 -24.44 8.34 2.67
N ASN A 91 -25.58 7.69 2.89
CA ASN A 91 -26.89 8.33 2.91
C ASN A 91 -27.23 8.70 4.36
N ASN A 92 -26.82 9.90 4.78
CA ASN A 92 -27.25 10.63 5.99
C ASN A 92 -27.08 9.99 7.39
N ASP A 93 -26.42 8.84 7.55
CA ASP A 93 -26.32 8.17 8.86
C ASP A 93 -24.93 7.62 9.18
N CYS A 94 -23.88 8.40 8.90
CA CYS A 94 -22.51 7.93 9.06
C CYS A 94 -21.61 8.91 9.80
N VAL A 95 -22.14 9.52 10.86
CA VAL A 95 -21.31 10.25 11.82
C VAL A 95 -20.75 9.23 12.78
N CYS A 96 -19.42 9.15 12.89
CA CYS A 96 -18.79 8.39 13.97
C CYS A 96 -18.95 9.20 15.26
N ASP A 97 -19.63 8.62 16.25
CA ASP A 97 -19.69 9.17 17.61
C ASP A 97 -18.54 8.57 18.42
N GLY A 98 -17.50 9.36 18.70
CA GLY A 98 -16.46 9.00 19.68
C GLY A 98 -15.59 7.79 19.34
N ASP A 99 -15.57 6.80 20.25
CA ASP A 99 -14.62 5.67 20.35
C ASP A 99 -14.63 4.69 19.16
N GLU A 100 -15.53 4.87 18.19
CA GLU A 100 -15.67 4.05 16.98
C GLU A 100 -14.59 4.32 15.90
N CYS A 101 -13.66 5.26 16.10
CA CYS A 101 -12.60 5.57 15.13
C CYS A 101 -11.24 4.92 15.45
N ILE A 102 -11.17 4.06 16.46
CA ILE A 102 -9.91 3.47 16.92
C ILE A 102 -9.76 2.07 16.28
N ASN A 103 -8.53 1.64 16.02
CA ASN A 103 -8.20 0.33 15.46
C ASN A 103 -7.45 -0.54 16.49
N ASP A 104 -7.78 -0.42 17.78
CA ASP A 104 -7.16 -1.16 18.89
C ASP A 104 -7.26 -2.68 18.71
N VAL A 105 -8.38 -3.17 18.16
CA VAL A 105 -8.57 -4.61 17.85
C VAL A 105 -7.52 -5.12 16.85
N CYS A 106 -7.01 -4.25 15.99
CA CYS A 106 -6.02 -4.61 14.98
C CYS A 106 -4.57 -4.46 15.45
N VAL A 107 -4.33 -3.74 16.56
CA VAL A 107 -3.01 -3.65 17.20
C VAL A 107 -2.71 -4.93 18.00
N GLU A 108 -3.73 -5.66 18.44
CA GLU A 108 -3.55 -6.88 19.26
C GLU A 108 -3.85 -8.20 18.52
N SER A 109 -4.58 -8.17 17.40
CA SER A 109 -5.06 -9.40 16.75
C SER A 109 -4.20 -9.86 15.56
N SER A 110 -3.04 -9.26 15.32
CA SER A 110 -1.97 -9.97 14.61
C SER A 110 -1.25 -10.81 15.66
N VAL A 111 -1.79 -12.00 15.98
CA VAL A 111 -0.87 -13.05 16.42
C VAL A 111 0.05 -13.26 15.21
N PRO A 112 1.33 -12.88 15.28
CA PRO A 112 2.27 -13.26 14.24
C PRO A 112 2.21 -14.78 14.19
N ALA A 113 2.06 -15.37 13.01
CA ALA A 113 1.95 -16.82 12.96
C ALA A 113 3.25 -17.50 13.47
N ALA A 114 4.36 -16.75 13.54
CA ALA A 114 5.57 -17.06 14.31
C ALA A 114 5.40 -17.26 15.84
N LEU A 115 4.23 -16.97 16.43
CA LEU A 115 3.90 -17.23 17.84
C LEU A 115 2.79 -18.29 18.02
N ILE A 116 2.36 -18.93 16.94
CA ILE A 116 1.42 -20.05 17.01
C ILE A 116 2.19 -21.24 17.58
N GLU A 117 1.97 -21.56 18.86
CA GLU A 117 2.41 -22.85 19.38
C GLU A 117 1.72 -23.98 18.60
N GLU A 118 2.44 -25.08 18.42
CA GLU A 118 1.98 -26.29 17.74
C GLU A 118 0.60 -26.72 18.31
N GLY A 119 -0.47 -26.51 17.53
CA GLY A 119 -1.85 -26.85 17.92
C GLY A 119 -2.80 -25.66 18.17
N THR A 120 -2.43 -24.42 17.87
CA THR A 120 -3.39 -23.29 17.90
C THR A 120 -4.16 -23.22 16.58
N GLU A 121 -5.48 -23.39 16.62
CA GLU A 121 -6.36 -23.19 15.45
C GLU A 121 -6.42 -21.70 15.09
N VAL A 122 -5.85 -21.33 13.94
CA VAL A 122 -5.96 -19.99 13.38
C VAL A 122 -6.98 -20.01 12.27
N GLU A 123 -8.10 -19.34 12.51
CA GLU A 123 -9.20 -19.24 11.55
C GLU A 123 -8.79 -18.36 10.36
N CYS A 124 -9.11 -18.80 9.15
CA CYS A 124 -8.80 -18.11 7.91
C CYS A 124 -9.92 -18.25 6.87
N ASN A 125 -9.92 -17.40 5.86
CA ASN A 125 -10.77 -17.54 4.67
C ASN A 125 -9.97 -17.71 3.37
N GLU A 126 -8.77 -17.15 3.29
CA GLU A 126 -7.88 -17.23 2.12
C GLU A 126 -6.44 -17.53 2.54
N ASP A 127 -5.67 -18.19 1.67
CA ASP A 127 -4.31 -18.68 1.94
C ASP A 127 -3.37 -17.60 2.51
N PHE A 128 -3.45 -16.38 1.97
CA PHE A 128 -2.57 -15.28 2.40
C PHE A 128 -2.80 -14.83 3.85
N GLU A 129 -3.95 -15.14 4.46
CA GLU A 129 -4.24 -14.87 5.87
C GLU A 129 -3.37 -15.73 6.79
N CYS A 130 -2.92 -16.87 6.26
CA CYS A 130 -2.08 -17.84 6.93
C CYS A 130 -0.59 -17.56 6.77
N ASN A 131 -0.17 -16.38 6.30
CA ASN A 131 1.26 -16.10 6.22
C ASN A 131 1.94 -16.18 7.61
N ASP A 132 2.83 -17.16 7.81
CA ASP A 132 3.62 -17.37 9.03
C ASP A 132 5.01 -16.76 9.03
N ASP A 133 5.32 -16.01 7.97
CA ASP A 133 6.63 -15.41 7.69
C ASP A 133 7.76 -16.45 7.64
N ASN A 134 7.45 -17.75 7.51
CA ASN A 134 8.41 -18.81 7.31
C ASN A 134 8.42 -19.24 5.85
N SER A 135 9.50 -18.89 5.15
CA SER A 135 9.68 -19.25 3.73
C SER A 135 9.75 -20.76 3.45
N CYS A 136 9.84 -21.60 4.49
CA CYS A 136 9.88 -23.05 4.39
C CYS A 136 8.55 -23.76 4.59
N THR A 137 7.48 -23.00 4.77
CA THR A 137 6.12 -23.52 4.85
C THR A 137 5.32 -23.05 3.64
N THR A 138 4.34 -23.87 3.26
CA THR A 138 3.24 -23.43 2.41
C THR A 138 2.10 -23.09 3.33
N ASP A 139 1.61 -21.87 3.18
CA ASP A 139 0.63 -21.26 4.07
C ASP A 139 -0.72 -21.35 3.37
N LEU A 140 -1.51 -22.34 3.76
CA LEU A 140 -2.78 -22.65 3.11
C LEU A 140 -3.92 -22.45 4.08
N CYS A 141 -5.01 -21.86 3.58
CA CYS A 141 -6.27 -21.84 4.28
C CYS A 141 -7.11 -23.05 3.87
N PHE A 142 -7.18 -24.05 4.73
CA PHE A 142 -7.91 -25.29 4.47
C PHE A 142 -8.99 -25.51 5.53
N GLU A 143 -10.24 -25.68 5.09
CA GLU A 143 -11.40 -25.85 5.99
C GLU A 143 -11.48 -24.76 7.07
N ASN A 144 -11.29 -23.51 6.67
CA ASN A 144 -11.24 -22.31 7.52
C ASN A 144 -10.13 -22.33 8.59
N ASN A 145 -9.11 -23.17 8.44
CA ASN A 145 -7.98 -23.23 9.35
C ASN A 145 -6.67 -23.09 8.58
N CYS A 146 -5.73 -22.35 9.16
CA CYS A 146 -4.39 -22.26 8.61
C CYS A 146 -3.65 -23.58 8.77
N VAL A 147 -3.16 -24.09 7.64
CA VAL A 147 -2.33 -25.28 7.54
C VAL A 147 -0.99 -24.87 6.96
N PHE A 148 0.05 -25.07 7.75
CA PHE A 148 1.44 -24.77 7.40
C PHE A 148 2.14 -26.08 7.02
N ASN A 149 2.24 -26.39 5.72
CA ASN A 149 2.94 -27.61 5.30
C ASN A 149 4.40 -27.29 4.99
N LEU A 150 5.33 -28.02 5.60
CA LEU A 150 6.75 -27.92 5.25
C LEU A 150 6.98 -28.22 3.76
N ILE A 151 7.72 -27.34 3.11
CA ILE A 151 8.22 -27.54 1.76
C ILE A 151 9.35 -28.57 1.82
N GLU A 152 9.21 -29.67 1.09
CA GLU A 152 10.22 -30.72 1.03
C GLU A 152 11.56 -30.15 0.52
N GLY A 153 12.63 -30.33 1.30
CA GLY A 153 13.95 -29.80 1.00
C GLY A 153 14.19 -28.35 1.44
N CYS A 154 13.20 -27.68 2.04
CA CYS A 154 13.42 -26.39 2.67
C CYS A 154 14.10 -26.57 4.04
N GLY A 155 15.15 -25.80 4.29
CA GLY A 155 15.96 -25.91 5.51
C GLY A 155 17.34 -26.56 5.34
N PHE A 156 17.75 -26.98 4.14
CA PHE A 156 19.15 -27.31 3.87
C PHE A 156 19.89 -26.08 3.31
N VAL A 157 20.16 -25.12 4.18
CA VAL A 157 21.34 -24.26 3.98
C VAL A 157 22.50 -25.03 4.61
N GLU A 158 23.30 -25.71 3.79
CA GLU A 158 24.69 -25.93 4.20
C GLU A 158 25.26 -24.53 4.44
N GLU A 159 25.49 -24.21 5.71
CA GLU A 159 26.13 -22.99 6.16
C GLU A 159 27.60 -23.01 5.70
N ASN A 160 27.81 -22.81 4.40
CA ASN A 160 29.10 -22.34 3.91
C ASN A 160 29.12 -20.85 4.20
N THR A 161 29.71 -20.50 5.34
CA THR A 161 30.21 -19.16 5.62
C THR A 161 31.12 -18.73 4.47
N GLU A 162 30.56 -18.03 3.49
CA GLU A 162 31.32 -17.14 2.62
C GLU A 162 31.10 -15.71 3.09
N GLU A 163 32.23 -15.06 3.33
CA GLU A 163 32.43 -13.79 3.98
C GLU A 163 31.58 -12.65 3.39
N GLU A 164 31.22 -11.71 4.27
CA GLU A 164 30.73 -10.38 3.95
C GLU A 164 31.39 -9.82 2.67
N ASN A 165 30.61 -9.70 1.59
CA ASN A 165 30.93 -8.74 0.55
C ASN A 165 29.97 -7.57 0.63
N ILE A 166 30.56 -6.48 1.08
CA ILE A 166 30.05 -5.13 1.24
C ILE A 166 29.19 -4.71 0.05
N VAL A 167 28.02 -4.18 0.40
CA VAL A 167 27.07 -3.44 -0.42
C VAL A 167 27.77 -2.46 -1.38
N GLU A 168 27.90 -2.81 -2.66
CA GLU A 168 28.07 -1.81 -3.73
C GLU A 168 26.69 -1.31 -4.16
N SER A 169 26.04 -0.53 -3.28
CA SER A 169 24.83 0.22 -3.66
C SER A 169 25.20 1.32 -4.65
N GLY A 170 24.29 1.62 -5.58
CA GLY A 170 24.44 2.52 -6.74
C GLY A 170 24.83 3.98 -6.44
N PHE A 171 25.26 4.31 -5.23
CA PHE A 171 25.80 5.61 -4.85
C PHE A 171 27.13 5.93 -5.57
N ILE A 172 28.03 4.95 -5.75
CA ILE A 172 29.35 5.19 -6.39
C ILE A 172 29.21 5.47 -7.90
N LYS A 173 28.23 4.82 -8.57
CA LYS A 173 27.96 5.07 -10.00
C LYS A 173 27.42 6.49 -10.24
N ASN A 174 26.57 7.01 -9.36
CA ASN A 174 26.09 8.39 -9.48
C ASN A 174 27.17 9.44 -9.16
N LEU A 175 28.06 9.17 -8.20
CA LEU A 175 29.14 10.11 -7.86
C LEU A 175 30.18 10.26 -8.98
N THR A 176 30.55 9.17 -9.65
CA THR A 176 31.50 9.20 -10.77
C THR A 176 30.94 9.94 -11.98
N PHE A 177 29.67 9.73 -12.33
CA PHE A 177 28.99 10.51 -13.38
C PHE A 177 28.90 12.01 -13.04
N PHE A 178 28.62 12.36 -11.78
CA PHE A 178 28.54 13.76 -11.36
C PHE A 178 29.91 14.46 -11.45
N LEU A 179 30.99 13.80 -11.04
CA LEU A 179 32.36 14.34 -11.14
C LEU A 179 32.80 14.52 -12.60
N LEU A 180 32.44 13.60 -13.49
CA LEU A 180 32.71 13.74 -14.93
C LEU A 180 31.93 14.92 -15.55
N ALA A 181 30.68 15.13 -15.16
CA ALA A 181 29.89 16.26 -15.64
C ALA A 181 30.49 17.61 -15.21
N VAL A 182 30.92 17.72 -13.94
CA VAL A 182 31.54 18.95 -13.40
C VAL A 182 32.87 19.27 -14.09
N THR A 183 33.72 18.26 -14.27
CA THR A 183 35.02 18.45 -14.97
C THR A 183 34.84 18.83 -16.44
N GLY A 184 33.87 18.23 -17.13
CA GLY A 184 33.50 18.63 -18.50
C GLY A 184 33.05 20.09 -18.60
N LEU A 185 32.21 20.55 -17.66
CA LEU A 185 31.73 21.93 -17.62
C LEU A 185 32.87 22.94 -17.39
N LEU A 186 33.79 22.64 -16.48
CA LEU A 186 34.96 23.50 -16.22
C LEU A 186 35.91 23.56 -17.42
N ALA A 187 36.07 22.47 -18.17
CA ALA A 187 36.85 22.45 -19.40
C ALA A 187 36.21 23.34 -20.48
N VAL A 188 34.88 23.25 -20.66
CA VAL A 188 34.14 24.12 -21.59
C VAL A 188 34.28 25.59 -21.21
N PHE A 189 34.12 25.94 -19.93
CA PHE A 189 34.32 27.32 -19.47
C PHE A 189 35.75 27.81 -19.72
N SER A 190 36.75 26.94 -19.55
CA SER A 190 38.15 27.28 -19.82
C SER A 190 38.39 27.54 -21.31
N ILE A 191 37.81 26.72 -22.19
CA ILE A 191 37.89 26.89 -23.66
C ILE A 191 37.16 28.17 -24.09
N VAL A 192 35.95 28.41 -23.59
CA VAL A 192 35.17 29.63 -23.87
C VAL A 192 35.94 30.87 -23.41
N LYS A 193 36.56 30.82 -22.22
CA LYS A 193 37.39 31.93 -21.71
C LYS A 193 38.62 32.19 -22.58
N ILE A 194 39.21 31.15 -23.18
CA ILE A 194 40.31 31.29 -24.14
C ILE A 194 39.81 31.90 -25.46
N LEU A 195 38.66 31.46 -25.97
CA LEU A 195 38.06 31.94 -27.22
C LEU A 195 37.56 33.39 -27.13
N TYR A 196 37.03 33.81 -25.98
CA TYR A 196 36.57 35.19 -25.75
C TYR A 196 37.68 36.18 -25.36
N LYS A 197 38.89 35.69 -25.06
CA LYS A 197 40.04 36.55 -24.73
C LYS A 197 40.97 36.81 -25.94
N LYS A 198 40.46 36.56 -27.15
CA LYS A 198 41.08 36.91 -28.43
C LYS A 198 40.16 37.88 -29.16
#